data_AF-A0A674NSL2-F1
#
_entry.id   AF-A0A674NSL2-F1
#
_cell.length_a   1.000
_cell.length_b   1.000
_cell.length_c   1.000
_cell.angle_alpha   90.00
_cell.angle_beta   90.00
_cell.angle_gamma   90.00
#
_symmetry.space_group_name_H-M   'P 1'
#
loop_
_entity.id
_entity.type
_entity.pdbx_description
1 polymer ?
#
loop_
_entity_poly.entity_id
_entity_poly.type
_entity_poly.pdbx_seq_one_letter_code
_entity_poly.pdbx_strand_id
1 'polypeptide(L)'
;MAFGFRSCHQKNRATFVVILTLNYPSSYSFHLKQAQKLPVSVLDWRVKVNCQRSLSSKIFESSQAVMKETSSSLGVSWKVGLGLPKLGGFSVGGSHSKTSAFARSHSRQDKFSFTSYEMKCRYYTFRLHARPPLSKEFEVSLKNLPPTYDHRNTSAFRQFISVYGTHFIRRVHLGGRVNSMTAIRTCQASISQMSVHTVSNCLSVEAEATIKGVTVSAASRFCQSKSKSLKTGATFSQAFSDRTTDILGGDESVGDILFQPNGAAAFKKWLISLKKVPGLVSYQLSPLHLLVPDNPVLQESLRSAISDYISKSAKPLSCPSGCQTGSQNRNCACRCQGHHMVNSDCCPAEYGVARMNVTVVRAAGLWGDYFSKTDGYVKVFYHQAASVTPIIWNNNFPAWNYLIRFENRQPAPQEVSKRDLG
;
A
#
# COMPACT_ATOMS: atom_id res chain seq x y z
N MET A 1 38.20 -6.24 -3.94
CA MET A 1 37.09 -5.85 -3.04
C MET A 1 36.31 -7.10 -2.67
N ALA A 2 36.26 -7.44 -1.38
CA ALA A 2 35.34 -8.46 -0.88
C ALA A 2 33.91 -7.92 -1.00
N PHE A 3 32.99 -8.66 -1.62
CA PHE A 3 31.57 -8.41 -1.46
C PHE A 3 31.21 -8.80 -0.03
N GLY A 4 31.42 -7.88 0.91
CA GLY A 4 30.77 -7.95 2.21
C GLY A 4 29.29 -7.70 1.98
N PHE A 5 28.46 -8.72 2.15
CA PHE A 5 27.03 -8.51 2.33
C PHE A 5 26.89 -7.68 3.61
N ARG A 6 26.74 -6.35 3.49
CA ARG A 6 26.35 -5.54 4.63
C ARG A 6 25.02 -6.09 5.12
N SER A 7 25.01 -6.45 6.40
CA SER A 7 23.82 -6.85 7.14
C SER A 7 22.68 -5.90 6.79
N CYS A 8 21.52 -6.46 6.41
CA CYS A 8 20.29 -5.71 6.20
C CYS A 8 19.88 -5.06 7.54
N HIS A 9 20.45 -3.90 7.84
CA HIS A 9 20.08 -3.09 8.99
C HIS A 9 18.84 -2.27 8.65
N GLN A 10 17.72 -2.96 8.36
CA GLN A 10 16.41 -2.33 8.34
C GLN A 10 15.81 -2.48 9.74
N LYS A 11 15.68 -1.36 10.45
CA LYS A 11 14.89 -1.26 11.68
C LYS A 11 13.52 -1.90 11.43
N ASN A 12 13.24 -2.96 12.20
CA ASN A 12 12.02 -3.78 12.29
C ASN A 12 12.04 -5.17 11.59
N ARG A 13 12.62 -6.13 12.35
CA ARG A 13 12.27 -7.57 12.51
C ARG A 13 12.00 -8.42 11.25
N ALA A 14 12.92 -8.39 10.29
CA ALA A 14 13.26 -9.57 9.50
C ALA A 14 14.74 -9.49 9.12
N THR A 15 15.62 -9.86 10.06
CA THR A 15 17.06 -9.96 9.80
C THR A 15 17.28 -11.19 8.92
N PHE A 16 17.57 -10.99 7.64
CA PHE A 16 18.10 -12.06 6.80
C PHE A 16 19.59 -12.20 7.10
N VAL A 17 19.96 -13.18 7.92
CA VAL A 17 21.36 -13.51 8.17
C VAL A 17 21.86 -14.35 7.00
N VAL A 18 22.91 -13.90 6.33
CA VAL A 18 23.66 -14.73 5.38
C VAL A 18 24.49 -15.71 6.20
N ILE A 19 23.92 -16.89 6.43
CA ILE A 19 24.51 -17.99 7.22
C ILE A 19 25.50 -18.75 6.34
N LEU A 20 26.57 -18.11 5.87
CA LEU A 20 27.52 -18.76 4.96
C LEU A 20 28.95 -18.38 5.31
N THR A 21 29.81 -19.39 5.37
CA THR A 21 31.27 -19.21 5.48
C THR A 21 31.85 -18.70 4.16
N LEU A 22 32.74 -17.71 4.26
CA LEU A 22 33.36 -17.02 3.14
C LEU A 22 34.76 -17.60 2.86
N ASN A 23 34.83 -18.68 2.09
CA ASN A 23 36.06 -19.05 1.36
C ASN A 23 35.94 -18.53 -0.08
N TYR A 24 37.02 -18.13 -0.76
CA TYR A 24 36.92 -17.35 -2.00
C TYR A 24 37.72 -17.90 -3.20
N PRO A 25 37.08 -18.50 -4.22
CA PRO A 25 37.62 -18.61 -5.58
C PRO A 25 37.56 -17.29 -6.38
N SER A 26 38.46 -17.11 -7.36
CA SER A 26 38.51 -15.95 -8.26
C SER A 26 37.61 -16.13 -9.48
N SER A 27 36.86 -15.09 -9.85
CA SER A 27 36.12 -15.01 -11.13
C SER A 27 36.29 -13.63 -11.79
N TYR A 28 36.16 -13.57 -13.11
CA TYR A 28 36.31 -12.32 -13.86
C TYR A 28 34.96 -11.66 -14.11
N SER A 29 34.77 -10.41 -13.66
CA SER A 29 33.56 -9.63 -13.94
C SER A 29 33.75 -8.80 -15.20
N PHE A 30 33.17 -9.26 -16.31
CA PHE A 30 33.31 -8.62 -17.63
C PHE A 30 32.87 -7.15 -17.65
N HIS A 31 31.85 -6.78 -16.87
CA HIS A 31 31.31 -5.42 -16.84
C HIS A 31 32.13 -4.41 -16.02
N LEU A 32 32.96 -4.88 -15.08
CA LEU A 32 33.85 -4.04 -14.29
C LEU A 32 35.32 -4.12 -14.75
N LYS A 33 35.63 -4.99 -15.73
CA LYS A 33 37.00 -5.30 -16.21
C LYS A 33 37.96 -5.60 -15.04
N GLN A 34 37.45 -6.28 -14.01
CA GLN A 34 38.19 -6.57 -12.79
C GLN A 34 37.93 -7.99 -12.31
N ALA A 35 38.96 -8.64 -11.79
CA ALA A 35 38.85 -9.90 -11.07
C ALA A 35 38.15 -9.67 -9.72
N GLN A 36 37.15 -10.50 -9.42
CA GLN A 36 36.37 -10.47 -8.19
C GLN A 36 36.41 -11.82 -7.50
N LYS A 37 36.42 -11.79 -6.17
CA LYS A 37 36.35 -12.99 -5.33
C LYS A 37 34.89 -13.40 -5.17
N LEU A 38 34.57 -14.67 -5.42
CA LEU A 38 33.25 -15.25 -5.18
C LEU A 38 33.30 -16.14 -3.96
N PRO A 39 32.33 -16.08 -3.04
CA PRO A 39 32.24 -17.06 -1.96
C PRO A 39 32.06 -18.49 -2.49
N VAL A 40 32.65 -19.49 -1.81
CA VAL A 40 32.52 -20.92 -2.13
C VAL A 40 31.06 -21.39 -2.06
N SER A 41 30.23 -20.75 -1.26
CA SER A 41 28.80 -21.05 -1.17
C SER A 41 27.99 -20.61 -2.40
N VAL A 42 28.58 -19.80 -3.29
CA VAL A 42 27.91 -19.22 -4.46
C VAL A 42 28.25 -19.99 -5.73
N LEU A 43 27.20 -20.32 -6.48
CA LEU A 43 27.26 -20.99 -7.78
C LEU A 43 26.61 -20.13 -8.87
N ASP A 44 27.01 -20.39 -10.11
CA ASP A 44 26.44 -19.78 -11.31
C ASP A 44 26.39 -18.26 -11.25
N TRP A 45 27.44 -17.63 -10.70
CA TRP A 45 27.57 -16.18 -10.76
C TRP A 45 27.63 -15.73 -12.21
N ARG A 46 26.64 -14.94 -12.62
CA ARG A 46 26.53 -14.42 -13.98
C ARG A 46 26.19 -12.95 -13.95
N VAL A 47 26.81 -12.20 -14.85
CA VAL A 47 26.32 -10.88 -15.19
C VAL A 47 25.21 -11.05 -16.22
N LYS A 48 23.99 -10.69 -15.83
CA LYS A 48 22.78 -10.78 -16.63
C LYS A 48 22.02 -9.47 -16.50
N VAL A 49 22.40 -8.50 -17.32
CA VAL A 49 21.82 -7.16 -17.29
C VAL A 49 20.43 -7.19 -17.91
N ASN A 50 19.42 -6.87 -17.11
CA ASN A 50 18.05 -6.60 -17.52
C ASN A 50 17.56 -5.35 -16.78
N CYS A 51 17.63 -4.22 -17.45
CA CYS A 51 17.28 -2.91 -16.92
C CYS A 51 16.48 -2.15 -17.97
N GLN A 52 15.24 -2.59 -18.17
CA GLN A 52 14.27 -1.78 -18.90
C GLN A 52 13.90 -0.63 -17.95
N ARG A 53 14.21 0.62 -18.35
CA ARG A 53 13.85 1.83 -17.58
C ARG A 53 12.34 2.10 -17.63
N SER A 54 11.55 1.06 -17.38
CA SER A 54 10.10 1.06 -17.36
C SER A 54 9.60 1.17 -15.94
N LEU A 55 8.49 1.88 -15.79
CA LEU A 55 7.78 2.05 -14.54
C LEU A 55 6.57 1.13 -14.54
N SER A 56 6.39 0.35 -13.48
CA SER A 56 5.16 -0.39 -13.22
C SER A 56 4.32 0.40 -12.22
N SER A 57 3.08 0.74 -12.57
CA SER A 57 2.12 1.39 -11.69
C SER A 57 0.99 0.45 -11.31
N LYS A 58 0.57 0.45 -10.05
CA LYS A 58 -0.57 -0.33 -9.54
C LYS A 58 -1.47 0.52 -8.65
N ILE A 59 -2.76 0.24 -8.66
CA ILE A 59 -3.77 0.87 -7.79
C ILE A 59 -4.35 -0.20 -6.88
N PHE A 60 -4.48 0.11 -5.60
CA PHE A 60 -5.11 -0.73 -4.59
C PHE A 60 -6.20 0.06 -3.89
N GLU A 61 -7.40 -0.50 -3.82
CA GLU A 61 -8.55 0.16 -3.20
C GLU A 61 -8.63 -0.08 -1.68
N SER A 62 -7.74 -0.92 -1.13
CA SER A 62 -7.72 -1.26 0.28
C SER A 62 -6.36 -1.81 0.73
N SER A 63 -6.15 -1.84 2.06
CA SER A 63 -5.00 -2.53 2.65
C SER A 63 -4.99 -4.05 2.40
N GLN A 64 -6.15 -4.69 2.25
CA GLN A 64 -6.26 -6.11 1.94
C GLN A 64 -5.76 -6.41 0.53
N ALA A 65 -6.06 -5.54 -0.44
CA ALA A 65 -5.53 -5.66 -1.79
C ALA A 65 -4.00 -5.54 -1.81
N VAL A 66 -3.43 -4.59 -1.05
CA VAL A 66 -1.97 -4.44 -0.88
C VAL A 66 -1.34 -5.69 -0.26
N MET A 67 -1.93 -6.23 0.82
CA MET A 67 -1.44 -7.43 1.48
C MET A 67 -1.51 -8.66 0.57
N LYS A 68 -2.61 -8.82 -0.18
CA LYS A 68 -2.79 -9.92 -1.14
C LYS A 68 -1.72 -9.90 -2.22
N GLU A 69 -1.45 -8.72 -2.80
CA GLU A 69 -0.41 -8.56 -3.81
C GLU A 69 1.00 -8.77 -3.24
N THR A 70 1.25 -8.26 -2.04
CA THR A 70 2.53 -8.47 -1.36
C THR A 70 2.77 -9.97 -1.12
N SER A 71 1.75 -10.70 -0.70
CA SER A 71 1.85 -12.14 -0.45
C SER A 71 1.96 -12.98 -1.73
N SER A 72 1.37 -12.56 -2.85
CA SER A 72 1.48 -13.28 -4.13
C SER A 72 2.87 -13.10 -4.75
N SER A 73 3.52 -11.96 -4.52
CA SER A 73 4.83 -11.61 -5.09
C SER A 73 6.00 -12.53 -4.69
N LEU A 74 5.89 -13.23 -3.55
CA LEU A 74 6.91 -14.16 -3.04
C LEU A 74 6.90 -15.53 -3.74
N GLY A 75 5.94 -15.78 -4.63
CA GLY A 75 5.78 -17.05 -5.34
C GLY A 75 5.31 -18.20 -4.45
N VAL A 76 5.35 -19.44 -5.00
CA VAL A 76 4.88 -20.64 -4.30
C VAL A 76 6.01 -21.38 -3.58
N SER A 77 7.26 -21.22 -4.02
CA SER A 77 8.38 -22.06 -3.58
C SER A 77 8.72 -21.92 -2.09
N TRP A 78 8.41 -20.77 -1.48
CA TRP A 78 8.68 -20.56 -0.05
C TRP A 78 7.81 -21.46 0.85
N LYS A 79 6.63 -21.88 0.38
CA LYS A 79 5.71 -22.74 1.15
C LYS A 79 6.10 -24.22 1.14
N VAL A 80 6.94 -24.62 0.20
CA VAL A 80 7.27 -26.03 -0.05
C VAL A 80 7.98 -26.62 1.16
N GLY A 81 7.50 -27.76 1.65
CA GLY A 81 8.09 -28.46 2.79
C GLY A 81 7.68 -27.93 4.17
N LEU A 82 6.83 -26.89 4.28
CA LEU A 82 6.37 -26.41 5.58
C LEU A 82 5.10 -27.14 6.08
N GLY A 83 4.28 -27.69 5.19
CA GLY A 83 3.00 -28.30 5.59
C GLY A 83 2.03 -27.27 6.20
N LEU A 84 2.05 -26.02 5.70
CA LEU A 84 1.16 -24.98 6.19
C LEU A 84 -0.31 -25.40 5.97
N PRO A 85 -1.21 -25.13 6.93
CA PRO A 85 -2.64 -25.38 6.73
C PRO A 85 -3.16 -24.58 5.53
N LYS A 86 -4.37 -24.90 5.03
CA LYS A 86 -5.03 -24.12 3.99
C LYS A 86 -5.35 -22.71 4.51
N LEU A 87 -4.38 -21.81 4.45
CA LEU A 87 -4.47 -20.41 4.85
C LEU A 87 -5.21 -19.57 3.78
N GLY A 88 -6.26 -20.15 3.17
CA GLY A 88 -7.16 -19.44 2.27
C GLY A 88 -7.79 -18.27 3.01
N GLY A 89 -7.75 -17.07 2.44
CA GLY A 89 -8.23 -15.86 3.11
C GLY A 89 -7.25 -15.22 4.10
N PHE A 90 -5.99 -15.66 4.14
CA PHE A 90 -4.94 -15.01 4.93
C PHE A 90 -3.76 -14.55 4.06
N SER A 91 -3.21 -13.38 4.40
CA SER A 91 -1.93 -12.91 3.91
C SER A 91 -0.84 -13.43 4.83
N VAL A 92 0.09 -14.17 4.26
CA VAL A 92 1.14 -14.84 5.02
C VAL A 92 2.50 -14.28 4.63
N GLY A 93 2.77 -14.20 3.33
CA GLY A 93 3.97 -13.58 2.80
C GLY A 93 3.89 -12.05 2.89
N GLY A 94 4.86 -11.40 3.54
CA GLY A 94 4.95 -9.94 3.62
C GLY A 94 3.76 -9.25 4.31
N SER A 95 2.97 -9.97 5.11
CA SER A 95 1.84 -9.43 5.87
C SER A 95 2.23 -8.33 6.87
N HIS A 96 3.48 -8.37 7.35
CA HIS A 96 4.08 -7.35 8.23
C HIS A 96 5.13 -6.49 7.51
N SER A 97 5.16 -6.49 6.18
CA SER A 97 6.08 -5.61 5.43
C SER A 97 5.79 -4.14 5.69
N LYS A 98 6.77 -3.26 5.45
CA LYS A 98 6.62 -1.79 5.53
C LYS A 98 5.40 -1.31 4.75
N THR A 99 5.23 -1.81 3.53
CA THR A 99 4.10 -1.49 2.64
C THR A 99 2.76 -1.97 3.20
N SER A 100 2.67 -3.21 3.68
CA SER A 100 1.46 -3.75 4.31
C SER A 100 1.09 -2.99 5.59
N ALA A 101 2.09 -2.66 6.41
CA ALA A 101 1.90 -1.89 7.65
C ALA A 101 1.42 -0.46 7.35
N PHE A 102 2.04 0.21 6.37
CA PHE A 102 1.66 1.53 5.88
C PHE A 102 0.22 1.55 5.36
N ALA A 103 -0.15 0.59 4.49
CA ALA A 103 -1.52 0.55 3.97
C ALA A 103 -2.54 0.30 5.10
N ARG A 104 -2.25 -0.64 6.01
CA ARG A 104 -3.14 -0.98 7.13
C ARG A 104 -3.29 0.17 8.13
N SER A 105 -2.24 0.95 8.40
CA SER A 105 -2.34 2.09 9.31
C SER A 105 -3.24 3.18 8.74
N HIS A 106 -3.12 3.49 7.45
CA HIS A 106 -3.95 4.50 6.79
C HIS A 106 -5.42 4.05 6.66
N SER A 107 -5.66 2.79 6.24
CA SER A 107 -7.03 2.26 6.16
C SER A 107 -7.76 2.18 7.52
N ARG A 108 -7.08 2.36 8.65
CA ARG A 108 -7.70 2.47 9.98
C ARG A 108 -8.11 3.89 10.35
N GLN A 109 -7.54 4.89 9.68
CA GLN A 109 -7.77 6.31 9.99
C GLN A 109 -8.89 6.90 9.13
N ASP A 110 -8.94 6.53 7.85
CA ASP A 110 -9.88 7.09 6.87
C ASP A 110 -10.04 6.13 5.68
N LYS A 111 -10.90 6.49 4.72
CA LYS A 111 -10.98 5.81 3.42
C LYS A 111 -9.79 6.19 2.55
N PHE A 112 -8.83 5.28 2.46
CA PHE A 112 -7.64 5.41 1.64
C PHE A 112 -7.60 4.42 0.48
N SER A 113 -7.16 4.91 -0.67
CA SER A 113 -6.66 4.11 -1.78
C SER A 113 -5.13 4.26 -1.86
N PHE A 114 -4.44 3.29 -2.45
CA PHE A 114 -2.99 3.29 -2.56
C PHE A 114 -2.56 3.16 -4.02
N THR A 115 -1.52 3.89 -4.39
CA THR A 115 -0.88 3.76 -5.70
C THR A 115 0.57 3.35 -5.48
N SER A 116 1.09 2.46 -6.31
CA SER A 116 2.46 1.93 -6.16
C SER A 116 3.20 2.05 -7.48
N TYR A 117 4.43 2.56 -7.42
CA TYR A 117 5.30 2.81 -8.55
C TYR A 117 6.61 2.05 -8.36
N GLU A 118 6.85 1.07 -9.22
CA GLU A 118 7.98 0.17 -9.11
C GLU A 118 8.85 0.21 -10.36
N MET A 119 10.16 0.31 -10.16
CA MET A 119 11.16 0.14 -11.20
C MET A 119 12.27 -0.79 -10.72
N LYS A 120 12.72 -1.68 -11.59
CA LYS A 120 13.70 -2.72 -11.30
C LYS A 120 14.77 -2.79 -12.38
N CYS A 121 16.02 -2.88 -11.96
CA CYS A 121 17.15 -3.20 -12.81
C CYS A 121 17.92 -4.36 -12.21
N ARG A 122 18.04 -5.47 -12.94
CA ARG A 122 18.83 -6.62 -12.55
C ARG A 122 20.17 -6.56 -13.29
N TYR A 123 21.26 -6.79 -12.58
CA TYR A 123 22.62 -6.80 -13.14
C TYR A 123 23.27 -8.16 -12.96
N TYR A 124 23.15 -8.74 -11.79
CA TYR A 124 23.83 -9.98 -11.45
C TYR A 124 22.83 -11.02 -10.99
N THR A 125 23.16 -12.29 -11.20
CA THR A 125 22.41 -13.41 -10.64
C THR A 125 23.35 -14.50 -10.19
N PHE A 126 22.96 -15.18 -9.11
CA PHE A 126 23.65 -16.35 -8.62
C PHE A 126 22.67 -17.22 -7.84
N ARG A 127 23.10 -18.44 -7.53
CA ARG A 127 22.41 -19.33 -6.60
C ARG A 127 23.36 -19.87 -5.56
N LEU A 128 22.81 -20.39 -4.48
CA LEU A 128 23.60 -21.11 -3.50
C LEU A 128 23.71 -22.60 -3.85
N HIS A 129 24.72 -23.26 -3.27
CA HIS A 129 24.78 -24.72 -3.19
C HIS A 129 23.51 -25.29 -2.56
N ALA A 130 23.16 -26.54 -2.94
CA ALA A 130 22.02 -27.24 -2.38
C ALA A 130 22.18 -27.52 -0.87
N ARG A 131 23.42 -27.81 -0.46
CA ARG A 131 23.89 -27.91 0.93
C ARG A 131 25.02 -26.89 1.11
N PRO A 132 24.70 -25.62 1.35
CA PRO A 132 25.74 -24.63 1.51
C PRO A 132 26.42 -24.80 2.89
N PRO A 133 27.72 -24.46 3.01
CA PRO A 133 28.41 -24.57 4.29
C PRO A 133 27.81 -23.56 5.29
N LEU A 134 27.45 -24.04 6.47
CA LEU A 134 26.82 -23.24 7.51
C LEU A 134 27.85 -22.34 8.20
N SER A 135 27.37 -21.26 8.83
CA SER A 135 28.23 -20.47 9.72
C SER A 135 28.36 -21.19 11.06
N LYS A 136 29.52 -21.03 11.72
CA LYS A 136 29.78 -21.66 13.02
C LYS A 136 28.74 -21.24 14.06
N GLU A 137 28.33 -19.98 14.04
CA GLU A 137 27.34 -19.41 14.96
C GLU A 137 25.97 -20.08 14.80
N PHE A 138 25.58 -20.36 13.55
CA PHE A 138 24.33 -21.06 13.26
C PHE A 138 24.39 -22.52 13.69
N GLU A 139 25.49 -23.21 13.44
CA GLU A 139 25.69 -24.59 13.91
C GLU A 139 25.64 -24.68 15.43
N VAL A 140 26.28 -23.76 16.15
CA VAL A 140 26.22 -23.68 17.61
C VAL A 140 24.79 -23.39 18.07
N SER A 141 24.09 -22.47 17.40
CA SER A 141 22.70 -22.15 17.74
C SER A 141 21.75 -23.33 17.51
N LEU A 142 21.98 -24.14 16.47
CA LEU A 142 21.24 -25.38 16.23
C LEU A 142 21.48 -26.41 17.33
N LYS A 143 22.72 -26.58 17.79
CA LYS A 143 23.07 -27.51 18.88
C LYS A 143 22.43 -27.10 20.22
N ASN A 144 22.22 -25.81 20.43
CA ASN A 144 21.60 -25.27 21.64
C ASN A 144 20.06 -25.32 21.61
N LEU A 145 19.44 -25.69 20.49
CA LEU A 145 18.00 -25.87 20.43
C LEU A 145 17.60 -27.20 21.11
N PRO A 146 16.46 -27.22 21.82
CA PRO A 146 15.85 -28.47 22.26
C PRO A 146 15.62 -29.41 21.06
N PRO A 147 15.76 -30.74 21.25
CA PRO A 147 15.68 -31.69 20.14
C PRO A 147 14.27 -31.75 19.52
N THR A 148 13.24 -31.61 20.36
CA THR A 148 11.83 -31.66 19.96
C THR A 148 11.16 -30.30 20.09
N TYR A 149 10.19 -29.99 19.25
CA TYR A 149 9.35 -28.78 19.39
C TYR A 149 8.08 -29.10 20.17
N ASP A 150 7.84 -28.38 21.26
CA ASP A 150 6.63 -28.50 22.08
C ASP A 150 6.18 -27.14 22.66
N HIS A 151 5.06 -27.17 23.40
CA HIS A 151 4.50 -25.96 24.02
C HIS A 151 5.38 -25.36 25.12
N ARG A 152 6.26 -26.14 25.76
CA ARG A 152 7.13 -25.69 26.85
C ARG A 152 8.37 -24.97 26.32
N ASN A 153 8.85 -25.36 25.16
CA ASN A 153 10.09 -24.83 24.57
C ASN A 153 9.88 -23.88 23.37
N THR A 154 8.63 -23.45 23.15
CA THR A 154 8.27 -22.55 22.05
C THR A 154 9.10 -21.25 22.01
N SER A 155 9.54 -20.74 23.16
CA SER A 155 10.37 -19.53 23.26
C SER A 155 11.75 -19.71 22.61
N ALA A 156 12.42 -20.84 22.82
CA ALA A 156 13.75 -21.11 22.27
C ALA A 156 13.73 -21.13 20.73
N PHE A 157 12.76 -21.83 20.13
CA PHE A 157 12.58 -21.86 18.69
C PHE A 157 12.17 -20.50 18.12
N ARG A 158 11.31 -19.74 18.81
CA ARG A 158 10.95 -18.38 18.39
C ARG A 158 12.14 -17.43 18.43
N GLN A 159 13.02 -17.55 19.42
CA GLN A 159 14.24 -16.76 19.50
C GLN A 159 15.15 -17.10 18.32
N PHE A 160 15.37 -18.39 18.05
CA PHE A 160 16.13 -18.85 16.89
C PHE A 160 15.58 -18.31 15.56
N ILE A 161 14.27 -18.41 15.34
CA ILE A 161 13.59 -17.88 14.14
C ILE A 161 13.70 -16.35 14.07
N SER A 162 13.68 -15.65 15.19
CA SER A 162 13.79 -14.18 15.18
C SER A 162 15.20 -13.69 14.82
N VAL A 163 16.23 -14.49 15.10
CA VAL A 163 17.63 -14.21 14.74
C VAL A 163 17.92 -14.60 13.29
N TYR A 164 17.59 -15.84 12.89
CA TYR A 164 17.97 -16.38 11.59
C TYR A 164 16.89 -16.26 10.50
N GLY A 165 15.69 -15.86 10.88
CA GLY A 165 14.52 -15.83 10.00
C GLY A 165 13.82 -17.19 9.88
N THR A 166 12.78 -17.22 9.04
CA THR A 166 12.03 -18.44 8.73
C THR A 166 12.58 -19.18 7.52
N HIS A 167 13.33 -18.48 6.67
CA HIS A 167 13.82 -18.95 5.38
C HIS A 167 15.23 -18.43 5.12
N PHE A 168 15.96 -19.13 4.28
CA PHE A 168 17.19 -18.65 3.66
C PHE A 168 16.98 -18.44 2.15
N ILE A 169 17.84 -17.62 1.56
CA ILE A 169 17.76 -17.26 0.14
C ILE A 169 18.55 -18.29 -0.68
N ARG A 170 17.94 -18.89 -1.71
CA ARG A 170 18.59 -19.87 -2.62
C ARG A 170 19.02 -19.31 -3.97
N ARG A 171 18.22 -18.42 -4.56
CA ARG A 171 18.51 -17.78 -5.85
C ARG A 171 18.34 -16.30 -5.70
N VAL A 172 19.21 -15.55 -6.36
CA VAL A 172 19.31 -14.10 -6.19
C VAL A 172 19.40 -13.43 -7.56
N HIS A 173 18.69 -12.31 -7.68
CA HIS A 173 18.99 -11.28 -8.67
C HIS A 173 19.38 -10.00 -7.93
N LEU A 174 20.61 -9.56 -8.16
CA LEU A 174 21.14 -8.32 -7.61
C LEU A 174 21.03 -7.18 -8.63
N GLY A 175 20.82 -5.97 -8.15
CA GLY A 175 20.78 -4.75 -8.96
C GLY A 175 20.14 -3.60 -8.20
N GLY A 176 19.17 -2.92 -8.79
CA GLY A 176 18.43 -1.83 -8.16
C GLY A 176 16.93 -2.06 -8.20
N ARG A 177 16.23 -1.69 -7.13
CA ARG A 177 14.78 -1.62 -7.09
C ARG A 177 14.36 -0.37 -6.36
N VAL A 178 13.44 0.38 -6.94
CA VAL A 178 12.72 1.44 -6.24
C VAL A 178 11.24 1.08 -6.27
N ASN A 179 10.58 1.13 -5.12
CA ASN A 179 9.15 0.96 -4.97
C ASN A 179 8.60 2.07 -4.07
N SER A 180 7.82 2.97 -4.64
CA SER A 180 7.18 4.06 -3.90
C SER A 180 5.68 3.85 -3.87
N MET A 181 5.10 3.79 -2.67
CA MET A 181 3.66 3.68 -2.48
C MET A 181 3.11 4.95 -1.86
N THR A 182 2.13 5.57 -2.51
CA THR A 182 1.46 6.79 -2.08
C THR A 182 0.06 6.46 -1.55
N ALA A 183 -0.26 6.95 -0.36
CA ALA A 183 -1.60 6.89 0.23
C ALA A 183 -2.44 8.09 -0.23
N ILE A 184 -3.67 7.82 -0.69
CA ILE A 184 -4.59 8.83 -1.20
C ILE A 184 -5.87 8.76 -0.38
N ARG A 185 -6.22 9.85 0.31
CA ARG A 185 -7.54 10.02 0.94
C ARG A 185 -8.61 10.07 -0.15
N THR A 186 -9.30 8.95 -0.37
CA THR A 186 -10.14 8.72 -1.56
C THR A 186 -11.25 9.75 -1.66
N CYS A 187 -11.95 10.04 -0.55
CA CYS A 187 -13.06 10.98 -0.57
C CYS A 187 -12.61 12.44 -0.66
N GLN A 188 -11.49 12.81 -0.03
CA GLN A 188 -10.92 14.15 -0.19
C GLN A 188 -10.49 14.41 -1.64
N ALA A 189 -9.85 13.43 -2.28
CA ALA A 189 -9.50 13.52 -3.68
C ALA A 189 -10.75 13.63 -4.56
N SER A 190 -11.76 12.78 -4.31
CA SER A 190 -13.02 12.80 -5.06
C SER A 190 -13.72 14.15 -5.01
N ILE A 191 -13.88 14.74 -3.82
CA ILE A 191 -14.56 16.03 -3.66
C ILE A 191 -13.79 17.16 -4.37
N SER A 192 -12.46 17.02 -4.50
CA SER A 192 -11.62 17.91 -5.32
C SER A 192 -11.64 17.57 -6.82
N GLN A 193 -12.66 16.84 -7.30
CA GLN A 193 -12.82 16.38 -8.68
C GLN A 193 -11.60 15.60 -9.21
N MET A 194 -10.94 14.87 -8.30
CA MET A 194 -9.73 14.10 -8.57
C MET A 194 -9.98 12.61 -8.29
N SER A 195 -10.04 11.80 -9.35
CA SER A 195 -10.12 10.35 -9.19
C SER A 195 -8.76 9.77 -8.79
N VAL A 196 -8.78 8.63 -8.09
CA VAL A 196 -7.55 7.88 -7.76
C VAL A 196 -6.76 7.50 -9.02
N HIS A 197 -7.45 7.24 -10.14
CA HIS A 197 -6.82 6.98 -11.43
C HIS A 197 -6.09 8.22 -11.99
N THR A 198 -6.71 9.40 -11.90
CA THR A 198 -6.07 10.66 -12.31
C THR A 198 -4.81 10.93 -11.50
N VAL A 199 -4.89 10.80 -10.17
CA VAL A 199 -3.72 10.92 -9.28
C VAL A 199 -2.66 9.90 -9.69
N SER A 200 -3.08 8.64 -9.90
CA SER A 200 -2.16 7.56 -10.23
C SER A 200 -1.39 7.83 -11.51
N ASN A 201 -2.09 8.27 -12.55
CA ASN A 201 -1.52 8.54 -13.87
C ASN A 201 -0.57 9.74 -13.83
N CYS A 202 -0.92 10.79 -13.10
CA CYS A 202 -0.06 11.97 -13.04
C CYS A 202 1.19 11.76 -12.20
N LEU A 203 1.11 10.99 -11.12
CA LEU A 203 2.31 10.52 -10.43
C LEU A 203 3.14 9.57 -11.32
N SER A 204 2.54 8.71 -12.15
CA SER A 204 3.30 7.93 -13.14
C SER A 204 4.08 8.84 -14.09
N VAL A 205 3.43 9.88 -14.64
CA VAL A 205 4.08 10.85 -15.55
C VAL A 205 5.26 11.54 -14.87
N GLU A 206 5.10 12.01 -13.62
CA GLU A 206 6.18 12.65 -12.87
C GLU A 206 7.36 11.68 -12.61
N ALA A 207 7.07 10.44 -12.20
CA ALA A 207 8.10 9.43 -11.98
C ALA A 207 8.79 9.01 -13.29
N GLU A 208 8.06 8.89 -14.40
CA GLU A 208 8.65 8.63 -15.71
C GLU A 208 9.55 9.76 -16.19
N ALA A 209 9.16 11.02 -15.95
CA ALA A 209 9.99 12.18 -16.24
C ALA A 209 11.32 12.12 -15.46
N THR A 210 11.29 11.64 -14.20
CA THR A 210 12.50 11.38 -13.41
C THR A 210 13.36 10.26 -14.00
N ILE A 211 12.76 9.16 -14.47
CA ILE A 211 13.48 7.97 -14.96
C ILE A 211 14.06 8.16 -16.37
N LYS A 212 13.27 8.76 -17.27
CA LYS A 212 13.55 8.85 -18.71
C LYS A 212 14.00 10.25 -19.14
N GLY A 213 13.85 11.26 -18.28
CA GLY A 213 13.93 12.67 -18.66
C GLY A 213 12.56 13.20 -19.10
N VAL A 214 12.47 14.51 -19.36
CA VAL A 214 11.22 15.20 -19.71
C VAL A 214 10.57 14.56 -20.94
N THR A 215 9.36 14.02 -20.78
CA THR A 215 8.54 13.47 -21.86
C THR A 215 7.34 14.36 -22.10
N VAL A 216 7.37 15.17 -23.17
CA VAL A 216 6.19 15.93 -23.61
C VAL A 216 5.22 14.93 -24.25
N SER A 217 4.10 14.69 -23.56
CA SER A 217 3.05 13.75 -24.01
C SER A 217 1.66 14.33 -23.76
N ALA A 218 0.64 13.75 -24.40
CA ALA A 218 -0.75 14.09 -24.11
C ALA A 218 -1.09 13.91 -22.61
N ALA A 219 -0.53 12.87 -21.97
CA ALA A 219 -0.67 12.63 -20.55
C ALA A 219 -0.02 13.75 -19.70
N SER A 220 1.16 14.25 -20.10
CA SER A 220 1.80 15.39 -19.42
C SER A 220 0.93 16.65 -19.47
N ARG A 221 0.36 16.99 -20.65
CA ARG A 221 -0.55 18.14 -20.77
C ARG A 221 -1.83 17.97 -19.95
N PHE A 222 -2.40 16.77 -19.95
CA PHE A 222 -3.56 16.44 -19.12
C PHE A 222 -3.26 16.66 -17.63
N CYS A 223 -2.12 16.17 -17.15
CA CYS A 223 -1.70 16.34 -15.77
C CYS A 223 -1.39 17.80 -15.42
N GLN A 224 -0.76 18.56 -16.31
CA GLN A 224 -0.55 19.99 -16.12
C GLN A 224 -1.87 20.78 -16.08
N SER A 225 -2.88 20.36 -16.83
CA SER A 225 -4.23 20.93 -16.74
C SER A 225 -4.88 20.61 -15.39
N LYS A 226 -4.79 19.34 -14.94
CA LYS A 226 -5.35 18.90 -13.66
C LYS A 226 -4.59 19.44 -12.44
N SER A 227 -3.30 19.76 -12.55
CA SER A 227 -2.55 20.35 -11.43
C SER A 227 -3.06 21.75 -11.07
N LYS A 228 -3.72 22.46 -12.00
CA LYS A 228 -4.34 23.76 -11.72
C LYS A 228 -5.47 23.70 -10.69
N SER A 229 -6.10 22.53 -10.50
CA SER A 229 -7.13 22.33 -9.48
C SER A 229 -6.55 21.85 -8.13
N LEU A 230 -5.24 21.58 -8.07
CA LEU A 230 -4.55 21.38 -6.80
C LEU A 230 -4.31 22.74 -6.14
N LYS A 231 -4.01 22.75 -4.83
CA LYS A 231 -3.62 23.98 -4.12
C LYS A 231 -2.51 24.70 -4.93
N THR A 232 -2.63 26.01 -5.04
CA THR A 232 -1.83 26.86 -5.95
C THR A 232 -0.34 26.51 -5.91
N GLY A 233 0.20 26.09 -7.05
CA GLY A 233 1.64 25.88 -7.28
C GLY A 233 2.20 24.48 -7.00
N ALA A 234 1.38 23.53 -6.53
CA ALA A 234 1.86 22.17 -6.21
C ALA A 234 1.86 21.21 -7.41
N THR A 235 2.93 20.41 -7.56
CA THR A 235 2.92 19.19 -8.40
C THR A 235 2.05 18.09 -7.78
N PHE A 236 1.75 17.01 -8.51
CA PHE A 236 1.01 15.88 -7.92
C PHE A 236 1.81 15.21 -6.82
N SER A 237 3.13 15.03 -7.00
CA SER A 237 4.00 14.56 -5.92
C SER A 237 4.01 15.48 -4.70
N GLN A 238 3.87 16.79 -4.85
CA GLN A 238 3.78 17.67 -3.69
C GLN A 238 2.40 17.59 -3.02
N ALA A 239 1.32 17.56 -3.79
CA ALA A 239 -0.04 17.46 -3.28
C ALA A 239 -0.34 16.10 -2.62
N PHE A 240 0.29 15.02 -3.13
CA PHE A 240 0.16 13.66 -2.63
C PHE A 240 1.52 13.16 -2.11
N SER A 241 1.95 13.78 -1.00
CA SER A 241 3.25 13.55 -0.37
C SER A 241 3.28 12.40 0.63
N ASP A 242 2.13 11.91 1.08
CA ASP A 242 2.02 10.81 2.05
C ASP A 242 2.40 9.48 1.40
N ARG A 243 3.66 9.07 1.59
CA ARG A 243 4.26 7.93 0.89
C ARG A 243 5.22 7.14 1.75
N THR A 244 5.38 5.88 1.36
CA THR A 244 6.50 5.05 1.77
C THR A 244 7.31 4.64 0.55
N THR A 245 8.61 4.91 0.59
CA THR A 245 9.55 4.50 -0.46
C THR A 245 10.50 3.44 0.08
N ASP A 246 10.75 2.42 -0.72
CA ASP A 246 11.71 1.35 -0.48
C ASP A 246 12.70 1.31 -1.65
N ILE A 247 13.98 1.50 -1.36
CA ILE A 247 15.06 1.55 -2.34
C ILE A 247 16.08 0.50 -1.96
N LEU A 248 16.37 -0.38 -2.91
CA LEU A 248 17.35 -1.45 -2.75
C LEU A 248 18.48 -1.23 -3.76
N GLY A 249 19.70 -1.26 -3.24
CA GLY A 249 20.92 -1.06 -4.02
C GLY A 249 21.19 0.41 -4.31
N GLY A 250 22.41 0.65 -4.80
CA GLY A 250 22.96 1.95 -5.09
C GLY A 250 23.50 2.65 -3.85
N ASP A 251 23.93 3.89 -4.05
CA ASP A 251 24.30 4.80 -2.96
C ASP A 251 23.04 5.13 -2.12
N GLU A 252 22.98 4.60 -0.89
CA GLU A 252 21.83 4.71 0.03
C GLU A 252 21.60 6.14 0.57
N SER A 253 22.51 7.09 0.27
CA SER A 253 22.35 8.51 0.64
C SER A 253 21.19 9.21 -0.07
N VAL A 254 20.53 8.55 -1.02
CA VAL A 254 19.44 9.11 -1.81
C VAL A 254 18.10 8.69 -1.19
N GLY A 255 17.32 9.67 -0.72
CA GLY A 255 15.95 9.50 -0.20
C GLY A 255 14.95 9.10 -1.30
N ASP A 256 13.79 9.76 -1.40
CA ASP A 256 12.80 9.43 -2.44
C ASP A 256 13.33 9.73 -3.86
N ILE A 257 13.82 8.71 -4.57
CA ILE A 257 14.42 8.89 -5.90
C ILE A 257 13.41 9.37 -6.94
N LEU A 258 12.14 8.95 -6.86
CA LEU A 258 11.16 9.16 -7.94
C LEU A 258 10.50 10.53 -7.87
N PHE A 259 10.24 11.04 -6.67
CA PHE A 259 9.40 12.23 -6.46
C PHE A 259 10.09 13.34 -5.65
N GLN A 260 11.41 13.29 -5.47
CA GLN A 260 12.16 14.40 -4.87
C GLN A 260 12.46 15.53 -5.86
N PRO A 261 12.69 16.76 -5.36
CA PRO A 261 13.29 17.83 -6.16
C PRO A 261 14.60 17.36 -6.81
N ASN A 262 14.82 17.70 -8.08
CA ASN A 262 15.99 17.25 -8.87
C ASN A 262 16.13 15.72 -9.03
N GLY A 263 15.00 14.99 -8.99
CA GLY A 263 14.95 13.53 -9.06
C GLY A 263 15.73 12.89 -10.21
N ALA A 264 15.77 13.50 -11.40
CA ALA A 264 16.47 12.93 -12.56
C ALA A 264 17.99 12.77 -12.36
N ALA A 265 18.63 13.77 -11.74
CA ALA A 265 20.07 13.70 -11.44
C ALA A 265 20.35 12.63 -10.38
N ALA A 266 19.53 12.59 -9.34
CA ALA A 266 19.62 11.61 -8.28
C ALA A 266 19.38 10.18 -8.79
N PHE A 267 18.38 9.98 -9.66
CA PHE A 267 18.09 8.72 -10.32
C PHE A 267 19.26 8.26 -11.20
N LYS A 268 19.86 9.17 -11.98
CA LYS A 268 21.04 8.86 -12.80
C LYS A 268 22.22 8.42 -11.92
N LYS A 269 22.49 9.13 -10.81
CA LYS A 269 23.55 8.77 -9.85
C LYS A 269 23.30 7.39 -9.25
N TRP A 270 22.08 7.15 -8.78
CA TRP A 270 21.66 5.85 -8.23
C TRP A 270 21.84 4.73 -9.26
N LEU A 271 21.31 4.89 -10.47
CA LEU A 271 21.37 3.90 -11.55
C LEU A 271 22.80 3.51 -11.93
N ILE A 272 23.72 4.47 -11.99
CA ILE A 272 25.15 4.23 -12.29
C ILE A 272 25.82 3.45 -11.15
N SER A 273 25.46 3.76 -9.89
CA SER A 273 26.05 3.11 -8.72
C SER A 273 25.68 1.63 -8.55
N LEU A 274 24.55 1.20 -9.12
CA LEU A 274 24.05 -0.19 -9.01
C LEU A 274 25.04 -1.25 -9.48
N LYS A 275 25.93 -0.93 -10.42
CA LYS A 275 26.96 -1.88 -10.87
C LYS A 275 27.97 -2.20 -9.78
N LYS A 276 28.27 -1.24 -8.90
CA LYS A 276 29.25 -1.37 -7.82
C LYS A 276 28.59 -1.77 -6.50
N VAL A 277 27.40 -1.24 -6.22
CA VAL A 277 26.65 -1.47 -4.98
C VAL A 277 25.26 -2.02 -5.33
N PRO A 278 25.14 -3.28 -5.78
CA PRO A 278 23.82 -3.83 -6.11
C PRO A 278 23.08 -4.31 -4.86
N GLY A 279 21.79 -4.05 -4.79
CA GLY A 279 20.87 -4.55 -3.76
C GLY A 279 20.10 -5.79 -4.21
N LEU A 280 19.35 -6.39 -3.29
CA LEU A 280 18.59 -7.63 -3.49
C LEU A 280 17.24 -7.36 -4.18
N VAL A 281 17.18 -7.43 -5.51
CA VAL A 281 15.98 -7.05 -6.30
C VAL A 281 14.88 -8.11 -6.27
N SER A 282 15.26 -9.38 -6.40
CA SER A 282 14.33 -10.50 -6.34
C SER A 282 15.07 -11.77 -5.96
N TYR A 283 14.39 -12.67 -5.27
CA TYR A 283 14.99 -13.84 -4.67
C TYR A 283 14.02 -15.02 -4.59
N GLN A 284 14.58 -16.22 -4.45
CA GLN A 284 13.83 -17.43 -4.14
C GLN A 284 14.17 -17.88 -2.72
N LEU A 285 13.15 -18.09 -1.90
CA LEU A 285 13.31 -18.53 -0.51
C LEU A 285 13.18 -20.05 -0.38
N SER A 286 13.86 -20.62 0.61
CA SER A 286 13.71 -22.00 1.06
C SER A 286 13.63 -22.06 2.58
N PRO A 287 12.73 -22.87 3.17
CA PRO A 287 12.59 -22.95 4.62
C PRO A 287 13.88 -23.35 5.33
N LEU A 288 14.09 -22.78 6.52
CA LEU A 288 15.34 -22.94 7.26
C LEU A 288 15.60 -24.38 7.72
N HIS A 289 14.55 -25.18 7.98
CA HIS A 289 14.67 -26.59 8.38
C HIS A 289 15.39 -27.46 7.33
N LEU A 290 15.42 -27.04 6.06
CA LEU A 290 16.12 -27.75 4.99
C LEU A 290 17.65 -27.66 5.10
N LEU A 291 18.18 -26.83 6.00
CA LEU A 291 19.61 -26.75 6.30
C LEU A 291 20.08 -27.79 7.34
N VAL A 292 19.16 -28.61 7.88
CA VAL A 292 19.46 -29.60 8.92
C VAL A 292 19.15 -31.03 8.42
N PRO A 293 19.75 -31.50 7.31
CA PRO A 293 19.41 -32.81 6.75
C PRO A 293 19.88 -33.98 7.63
N ASP A 294 20.92 -33.79 8.43
CA ASP A 294 21.60 -34.87 9.16
C ASP A 294 21.00 -35.15 10.55
N ASN A 295 19.99 -34.37 10.97
CA ASN A 295 19.23 -34.59 12.20
C ASN A 295 17.72 -34.52 11.93
N PRO A 296 17.08 -35.66 11.59
CA PRO A 296 15.67 -35.69 11.23
C PRO A 296 14.72 -35.18 12.31
N VAL A 297 15.04 -35.42 13.60
CA VAL A 297 14.21 -35.01 14.73
C VAL A 297 14.22 -33.49 14.88
N LEU A 298 15.41 -32.86 14.84
CA LEU A 298 15.53 -31.42 14.91
C LEU A 298 14.98 -30.74 13.65
N GLN A 299 15.17 -31.35 12.47
CA GLN A 299 14.60 -30.88 11.21
C GLN A 299 13.08 -30.78 11.29
N GLU A 300 12.41 -31.85 11.74
CA GLU A 300 10.95 -31.88 11.87
C GLU A 300 10.45 -30.88 12.93
N SER A 301 11.19 -30.76 14.04
CA SER A 301 10.89 -29.78 15.09
C SER A 301 10.99 -28.35 14.58
N LEU A 302 12.05 -28.03 13.83
CA LEU A 302 12.23 -26.72 13.23
C LEU A 302 11.20 -26.45 12.13
N ARG A 303 10.81 -27.47 11.34
CA ARG A 303 9.71 -27.38 10.37
C ARG A 303 8.41 -26.98 11.07
N SER A 304 8.04 -27.69 12.13
CA SER A 304 6.83 -27.43 12.91
C SER A 304 6.85 -26.05 13.58
N ALA A 305 7.97 -25.66 14.18
CA ALA A 305 8.12 -24.34 14.80
C ALA A 305 8.00 -23.20 13.78
N ILE A 306 8.60 -23.34 12.59
CA ILE A 306 8.49 -22.33 11.52
C ILE A 306 7.05 -22.25 11.02
N SER A 307 6.37 -23.38 10.82
CA SER A 307 4.98 -23.42 10.38
C SER A 307 4.03 -22.78 11.38
N ASP A 308 4.21 -23.05 12.67
CA ASP A 308 3.45 -22.40 13.75
C ASP A 308 3.72 -20.90 13.80
N TYR A 309 4.99 -20.48 13.74
CA TYR A 309 5.38 -19.06 13.72
C TYR A 309 4.73 -18.30 12.56
N ILE A 310 4.79 -18.86 11.35
CA ILE A 310 4.22 -18.27 10.14
C ILE A 310 2.69 -18.18 10.25
N SER A 311 2.05 -19.25 10.70
CA SER A 311 0.59 -19.32 10.83
C SER A 311 0.08 -18.30 11.86
N LYS A 312 0.73 -18.18 13.02
CA LYS A 312 0.41 -17.18 14.05
C LYS A 312 0.68 -15.74 13.61
N SER A 313 1.59 -15.56 12.64
CA SER A 313 1.92 -14.24 12.09
C SER A 313 1.03 -13.83 10.91
N ALA A 314 0.18 -14.73 10.41
CA ALA A 314 -0.70 -14.44 9.28
C ALA A 314 -1.68 -13.30 9.60
N LYS A 315 -2.04 -12.51 8.59
CA LYS A 315 -3.04 -11.45 8.69
C LYS A 315 -4.27 -11.81 7.87
N PRO A 316 -5.49 -11.64 8.40
CA PRO A 316 -6.70 -11.93 7.63
C PRO A 316 -6.78 -11.01 6.40
N LEU A 317 -7.16 -11.59 5.27
CA LEU A 317 -7.60 -10.88 4.07
C LEU A 317 -9.12 -10.69 4.05
N SER A 318 -9.84 -11.25 5.04
CA SER A 318 -11.23 -10.93 5.26
C SER A 318 -11.40 -9.44 5.55
N CYS A 319 -12.55 -8.92 5.13
CA CYS A 319 -12.83 -7.51 5.27
C CYS A 319 -13.16 -7.19 6.74
N PRO A 320 -12.52 -6.18 7.34
CA PRO A 320 -12.58 -5.94 8.79
C PRO A 320 -13.95 -5.48 9.28
N SER A 321 -14.70 -4.77 8.44
CA SER A 321 -16.09 -4.37 8.70
C SER A 321 -16.86 -4.32 7.39
N GLY A 322 -18.18 -4.46 7.48
CA GLY A 322 -19.08 -4.16 6.37
C GLY A 322 -19.01 -2.69 5.98
N CYS A 323 -19.52 -2.38 4.79
CA CYS A 323 -19.66 -1.00 4.34
C CYS A 323 -20.83 -0.32 5.07
N GLN A 324 -20.60 0.87 5.64
CA GLN A 324 -21.69 1.68 6.21
C GLN A 324 -22.70 2.10 5.13
N THR A 325 -22.21 2.31 3.91
CA THR A 325 -23.03 2.63 2.75
C THR A 325 -22.48 1.90 1.54
N GLY A 326 -23.39 1.38 0.71
CA GLY A 326 -23.04 0.61 -0.48
C GLY A 326 -22.71 -0.85 -0.22
N SER A 327 -22.21 -1.52 -1.25
CA SER A 327 -21.82 -2.93 -1.22
C SER A 327 -20.30 -3.07 -1.18
N GLN A 328 -19.83 -4.09 -0.47
CA GLN A 328 -18.41 -4.40 -0.37
C GLN A 328 -17.97 -5.28 -1.54
N ASN A 329 -16.87 -4.91 -2.21
CA ASN A 329 -16.27 -5.74 -3.24
C ASN A 329 -15.32 -6.80 -2.66
N ARG A 330 -14.82 -7.70 -3.53
CA ARG A 330 -13.87 -8.77 -3.14
C ARG A 330 -12.52 -8.28 -2.60
N ASN A 331 -12.20 -7.01 -2.84
CA ASN A 331 -10.98 -6.36 -2.35
C ASN A 331 -11.27 -5.51 -1.10
N CYS A 332 -12.41 -5.68 -0.43
CA CYS A 332 -12.80 -4.94 0.77
C CYS A 332 -13.01 -3.43 0.58
N ALA A 333 -13.18 -2.97 -0.66
CA ALA A 333 -13.55 -1.59 -0.96
C ALA A 333 -15.07 -1.45 -1.05
N CYS A 334 -15.59 -0.36 -0.49
CA CYS A 334 -17.02 -0.05 -0.53
C CYS A 334 -17.38 0.70 -1.80
N ARG A 335 -18.40 0.18 -2.50
CA ARG A 335 -18.92 0.67 -3.77
C ARG A 335 -20.38 1.08 -3.62
N CYS A 336 -20.73 2.25 -4.12
CA CYS A 336 -22.08 2.78 -4.07
C CYS A 336 -22.67 2.84 -5.48
N GLN A 337 -23.97 2.55 -5.60
CA GLN A 337 -24.73 2.65 -6.83
C GLN A 337 -25.97 3.51 -6.58
N GLY A 338 -26.33 4.34 -7.55
CA GLY A 338 -27.67 4.90 -7.64
C GLY A 338 -28.03 6.02 -6.67
N HIS A 339 -27.07 6.78 -6.13
CA HIS A 339 -27.38 7.89 -5.24
C HIS A 339 -26.69 9.19 -5.66
N HIS A 340 -27.45 10.20 -6.12
CA HIS A 340 -26.94 11.50 -6.62
C HIS A 340 -25.97 12.23 -5.67
N MET A 341 -26.15 12.08 -4.35
CA MET A 341 -25.27 12.68 -3.34
C MET A 341 -23.89 12.03 -3.17
N VAL A 342 -23.69 10.78 -3.62
CA VAL A 342 -22.43 10.05 -3.43
C VAL A 342 -21.96 9.41 -4.73
N ASN A 343 -20.65 9.42 -4.95
CA ASN A 343 -20.04 8.79 -6.11
C ASN A 343 -19.96 7.26 -5.96
N SER A 344 -19.41 6.59 -6.98
CA SER A 344 -19.22 5.13 -6.97
C SER A 344 -18.27 4.61 -5.88
N ASP A 345 -17.42 5.48 -5.32
CA ASP A 345 -16.57 5.21 -4.17
C ASP A 345 -17.27 5.57 -2.85
N CYS A 346 -18.60 5.74 -2.80
CA CYS A 346 -19.32 6.12 -1.59
C CYS A 346 -18.81 7.41 -0.92
N CYS A 347 -18.18 8.29 -1.70
CA CYS A 347 -17.70 9.58 -1.25
C CYS A 347 -18.71 10.66 -1.66
N PRO A 348 -18.86 11.75 -0.89
CA PRO A 348 -19.71 12.86 -1.28
C PRO A 348 -19.35 13.34 -2.70
N ALA A 349 -20.36 13.60 -3.52
CA ALA A 349 -20.16 14.06 -4.89
C ALA A 349 -19.48 15.43 -4.92
N GLU A 350 -19.88 16.33 -4.02
CA GLU A 350 -19.41 17.72 -3.92
C GLU A 350 -19.42 18.21 -2.47
N TYR A 351 -18.81 19.37 -2.22
CA TYR A 351 -18.92 20.05 -0.93
C TYR A 351 -20.37 20.49 -0.66
N GLY A 352 -20.80 20.47 0.60
CA GLY A 352 -22.11 20.98 1.01
C GLY A 352 -23.29 20.03 0.79
N VAL A 353 -23.06 18.82 0.28
CA VAL A 353 -24.10 17.81 0.11
C VAL A 353 -24.53 17.24 1.47
N ALA A 354 -25.80 17.38 1.81
CA ALA A 354 -26.38 16.88 3.06
C ALA A 354 -27.85 16.43 2.88
N ARG A 355 -28.32 15.59 3.80
CA ARG A 355 -29.75 15.22 3.92
C ARG A 355 -30.42 16.15 4.93
N MET A 356 -31.42 16.91 4.49
CA MET A 356 -32.15 17.84 5.34
C MET A 356 -33.55 17.34 5.66
N ASN A 357 -33.84 17.24 6.95
CA ASN A 357 -35.15 16.87 7.49
C ASN A 357 -35.68 18.07 8.29
N VAL A 358 -36.86 18.57 7.92
CA VAL A 358 -37.52 19.67 8.64
C VAL A 358 -38.78 19.11 9.29
N THR A 359 -38.87 19.23 10.61
CA THR A 359 -40.10 18.85 11.33
C THR A 359 -40.86 20.11 11.68
N VAL A 360 -42.05 20.28 11.10
CA VAL A 360 -42.97 21.34 11.48
C VAL A 360 -43.70 20.88 12.74
N VAL A 361 -43.31 21.40 13.90
CA VAL A 361 -43.80 20.93 15.21
C VAL A 361 -45.15 21.56 15.54
N ARG A 362 -45.19 22.88 15.76
CA ARG A 362 -46.40 23.62 16.17
C ARG A 362 -46.29 25.12 15.90
N ALA A 363 -47.41 25.81 15.95
CA ALA A 363 -47.50 27.27 16.08
C ALA A 363 -48.31 27.64 17.32
N ALA A 364 -48.18 28.88 17.80
CA ALA A 364 -48.91 29.37 18.95
C ALA A 364 -49.39 30.80 18.69
N GLY A 365 -50.62 31.10 19.09
CA GLY A 365 -51.18 32.44 18.93
C GLY A 365 -51.43 32.83 17.48
N LEU A 366 -51.77 31.87 16.61
CA LEU A 366 -52.19 32.19 15.25
C LEU A 366 -53.53 32.91 15.28
N TRP A 367 -53.63 34.01 14.54
CA TRP A 367 -54.85 34.79 14.38
C TRP A 367 -54.96 35.18 12.90
N GLY A 368 -56.16 35.05 12.35
CA GLY A 368 -56.52 35.47 10.99
C GLY A 368 -57.60 36.55 11.04
N ASP A 369 -58.77 36.24 10.53
CA ASP A 369 -59.95 37.11 10.52
C ASP A 369 -60.68 37.16 11.88
N TYR A 370 -61.39 38.26 12.15
CA TYR A 370 -61.96 38.61 13.45
C TYR A 370 -63.06 37.69 13.98
N PHE A 371 -63.53 36.73 13.18
CA PHE A 371 -64.77 35.99 13.44
C PHE A 371 -64.59 34.48 13.69
N SER A 372 -63.39 33.90 13.48
CA SER A 372 -63.15 32.46 13.65
C SER A 372 -61.74 32.15 14.20
N LYS A 373 -61.47 30.90 14.62
CA LYS A 373 -60.09 30.46 14.91
C LYS A 373 -59.39 30.11 13.59
N THR A 374 -58.08 30.27 13.58
CA THR A 374 -57.26 30.16 12.36
C THR A 374 -57.25 28.74 11.76
N ASP A 375 -57.33 28.67 10.43
CA ASP A 375 -57.07 27.47 9.62
C ASP A 375 -55.61 27.49 9.12
N GLY A 376 -54.72 26.84 9.87
CA GLY A 376 -53.28 26.98 9.68
C GLY A 376 -52.65 25.88 8.84
N TYR A 377 -51.69 26.24 8.00
CA TYR A 377 -50.75 25.31 7.38
C TYR A 377 -49.40 26.00 7.13
N VAL A 378 -48.32 25.22 6.97
CA VAL A 378 -46.97 25.73 6.77
C VAL A 378 -46.45 25.29 5.41
N LYS A 379 -45.98 26.25 4.59
CA LYS A 379 -45.17 25.98 3.40
C LYS A 379 -43.70 26.15 3.76
N VAL A 380 -42.90 25.11 3.53
CA VAL A 380 -41.45 25.15 3.72
C VAL A 380 -40.78 25.11 2.35
N PHE A 381 -39.90 26.08 2.10
CA PHE A 381 -39.12 26.19 0.87
C PHE A 381 -37.65 25.92 1.17
N TYR A 382 -37.00 25.13 0.32
CA TYR A 382 -35.55 24.90 0.36
C TYR A 382 -35.02 24.78 -1.07
N HIS A 383 -34.20 25.74 -1.49
CA HIS A 383 -33.81 25.94 -2.90
C HIS A 383 -35.03 25.93 -3.83
N GLN A 384 -35.09 25.00 -4.79
CA GLN A 384 -36.19 24.85 -5.74
C GLN A 384 -37.31 23.91 -5.26
N ALA A 385 -37.14 23.29 -4.08
CA ALA A 385 -38.12 22.38 -3.52
C ALA A 385 -39.06 23.12 -2.55
N ALA A 386 -40.34 22.78 -2.61
CA ALA A 386 -41.36 23.26 -1.68
C ALA A 386 -42.16 22.07 -1.15
N SER A 387 -42.52 22.11 0.13
CA SER A 387 -43.40 21.13 0.75
C SER A 387 -44.37 21.83 1.67
N VAL A 388 -45.56 21.24 1.84
CA VAL A 388 -46.68 21.85 2.55
C VAL A 388 -47.21 20.88 3.59
N THR A 389 -47.50 21.37 4.80
CA THR A 389 -48.17 20.56 5.82
C THR A 389 -49.66 20.42 5.53
N PRO A 390 -50.34 19.39 6.05
CA PRO A 390 -51.79 19.37 6.11
C PRO A 390 -52.33 20.61 6.82
N ILE A 391 -53.54 21.05 6.42
CA ILE A 391 -54.26 22.14 7.07
C ILE A 391 -54.84 21.62 8.39
N ILE A 392 -54.65 22.39 9.47
CA ILE A 392 -55.32 22.18 10.75
C ILE A 392 -56.38 23.27 10.89
N TRP A 393 -57.64 22.84 10.85
CA TRP A 393 -58.80 23.73 10.86
C TRP A 393 -59.14 24.21 12.29
N ASN A 394 -59.63 25.44 12.41
CA ASN A 394 -60.24 26.05 13.58
C ASN A 394 -59.38 25.95 14.87
N ASN A 395 -58.06 26.23 14.76
CA ASN A 395 -57.13 26.11 15.88
C ASN A 395 -56.02 27.18 15.87
N ASN A 396 -55.98 28.01 16.91
CA ASN A 396 -54.96 29.06 17.10
C ASN A 396 -53.62 28.53 17.67
N PHE A 397 -53.58 27.25 18.08
CA PHE A 397 -52.40 26.57 18.62
C PHE A 397 -52.18 25.21 17.92
N PRO A 398 -52.03 25.20 16.59
CA PRO A 398 -51.92 23.96 15.83
C PRO A 398 -50.58 23.25 16.09
N ALA A 399 -50.63 21.93 16.21
CA ALA A 399 -49.46 21.06 16.29
C ALA A 399 -49.49 20.07 15.12
N TRP A 400 -48.57 20.21 14.17
CA TRP A 400 -48.51 19.36 12.99
C TRP A 400 -47.65 18.11 13.21
N ASN A 401 -46.55 18.23 13.96
CA ASN A 401 -45.52 17.19 14.09
C ASN A 401 -45.17 16.53 12.74
N TYR A 402 -45.11 17.33 11.67
CA TYR A 402 -45.04 16.86 10.30
C TYR A 402 -43.60 16.88 9.79
N LEU A 403 -43.08 15.73 9.37
CA LEU A 403 -41.72 15.58 8.86
C LEU A 403 -41.67 15.79 7.34
N ILE A 404 -40.94 16.81 6.92
CA ILE A 404 -40.59 17.10 5.53
C ILE A 404 -39.16 16.62 5.27
N ARG A 405 -38.97 15.83 4.21
CA ARG A 405 -37.65 15.34 3.78
C ARG A 405 -37.29 15.99 2.45
N PHE A 406 -36.22 16.77 2.44
CA PHE A 406 -35.68 17.34 1.20
C PHE A 406 -34.61 16.40 0.63
N GLU A 407 -34.87 15.85 -0.56
CA GLU A 407 -33.83 15.20 -1.37
C GLU A 407 -33.03 16.30 -2.09
N ASN A 408 -31.75 16.44 -1.75
CA ASN A 408 -30.93 17.56 -2.20
C ASN A 408 -30.62 17.44 -3.70
N ARG A 409 -31.41 18.06 -4.57
CA ARG A 409 -31.08 18.24 -5.99
C ARG A 409 -30.17 19.46 -6.13
N GLN A 410 -28.85 19.21 -6.21
CA GLN A 410 -27.75 20.14 -6.50
C GLN A 410 -27.69 21.47 -5.70
N PRO A 411 -26.56 21.80 -5.07
CA PRO A 411 -26.25 23.22 -4.86
C PRO A 411 -26.05 23.86 -6.25
N ALA A 412 -26.76 24.96 -6.53
CA ALA A 412 -26.49 25.76 -7.72
C ALA A 412 -25.02 26.22 -7.70
N PRO A 413 -24.34 26.31 -8.86
CA PRO A 413 -23.01 26.89 -8.91
C PRO A 413 -23.09 28.32 -8.33
N GLN A 414 -22.16 28.64 -7.42
CA GLN A 414 -21.92 30.03 -7.06
C GLN A 414 -21.40 30.73 -8.31
N GLU A 415 -22.29 31.36 -9.07
CA GLU A 415 -21.91 32.42 -9.99
C GLU A 415 -21.31 33.55 -9.14
N VAL A 416 -19.98 33.62 -9.13
CA VAL A 416 -19.27 34.85 -8.78
C VAL A 416 -19.53 35.82 -9.92
N SER A 417 -20.70 36.45 -9.92
CA SER A 417 -20.98 37.61 -10.73
C SER A 417 -20.15 38.76 -10.17
N LYS A 418 -18.94 38.95 -10.70
CA LYS A 418 -18.33 40.27 -10.74
C LYS A 418 -19.19 41.11 -11.68
N ARG A 419 -20.17 41.81 -11.10
CA ARG A 419 -20.72 43.00 -11.72
C ARG A 419 -19.74 44.12 -11.44
N ASP A 420 -18.88 44.39 -12.42
CA ASP A 420 -18.23 45.68 -12.53
C ASP A 420 -19.35 46.72 -12.74
N LEU A 421 -19.50 47.60 -11.75
CA LEU A 421 -20.31 48.81 -11.86
C LEU A 421 -19.34 49.94 -12.19
N GLY A 422 -19.54 50.55 -13.36
CA GLY A 422 -19.13 51.93 -13.69
C GLY A 422 -17.64 52.18 -13.82
#